data_AF-A0AAP2KUF8-F1
#
_entry.id   AF-A0AAP2KUF8-F1
#
_cell.length_a   1.000
_cell.length_b   1.000
_cell.length_c   1.000
_cell.angle_alpha   90.00
_cell.angle_beta   90.00
_cell.angle_gamma   90.00
#
_symmetry.space_group_name_H-M   'P 1'
#
loop_
_entity.id
_entity.type
_entity.pdbx_description
1 polymer ?
#
loop_
_entity_poly.entity_id
_entity_poly.type
_entity_poly.pdbx_seq_one_letter_code
_entity_poly.pdbx_strand_id
1 'polypeptide(L)'
;MTDSIEQFPHLEDLVREADKAEIPEQAMRVILRAEQHHQKVRDQLQEIVTLGDRGASISLGEGGLELEPGTQLHKGFVTGIQVALHLVGKFPLKVKHASEIDTEDD
;
A
#
# COMPACT_ATOMS: atom_id res chain seq x y z
N MET A 1 39.24 12.40 -33.60
CA MET A 1 39.67 12.93 -32.29
C MET A 1 38.64 12.45 -31.31
N THR A 2 38.95 11.30 -30.70
CA THR A 2 38.11 10.56 -29.76
C THR A 2 38.43 11.08 -28.38
N ASP A 3 37.58 11.95 -27.84
CA ASP A 3 37.70 12.36 -26.44
C ASP A 3 37.25 11.19 -25.56
N SER A 4 38.23 10.65 -24.86
CA SER A 4 38.13 9.61 -23.85
C SER A 4 37.12 10.00 -22.79
N ILE A 5 35.97 9.34 -22.80
CA ILE A 5 35.11 9.22 -21.63
C ILE A 5 35.94 8.43 -20.61
N GLU A 6 36.42 9.13 -19.59
CA GLU A 6 37.03 8.54 -18.41
C GLU A 6 36.08 7.45 -17.88
N GLN A 7 36.48 6.19 -18.06
CA GLN A 7 35.86 5.04 -17.42
C GLN A 7 35.93 5.28 -15.92
N PHE A 8 34.77 5.45 -15.28
CA PHE A 8 34.61 5.37 -13.84
C PHE A 8 34.38 3.89 -13.47
N PRO A 9 35.43 3.08 -13.18
CA PRO A 9 35.30 1.63 -12.96
C PRO A 9 34.46 1.28 -11.72
N HIS A 10 34.10 2.26 -10.89
CA HIS A 10 33.36 2.04 -9.64
C HIS A 10 31.83 2.06 -9.81
N LEU A 11 31.31 2.53 -10.96
CA LEU A 11 29.87 2.53 -11.22
C LEU A 11 29.37 1.17 -11.72
N GLU A 12 30.16 0.46 -12.53
CA GLU A 12 29.82 -0.90 -12.99
C GLU A 12 29.76 -1.89 -11.83
N ASP A 13 30.64 -1.73 -10.83
CA ASP A 13 30.64 -2.54 -9.61
C ASP A 13 29.44 -2.23 -8.70
N LEU A 14 29.06 -0.95 -8.54
CA LEU A 14 27.85 -0.57 -7.79
C LEU A 14 26.55 -1.05 -8.46
N VAL A 15 26.49 -1.02 -9.79
CA VAL A 15 25.36 -1.54 -10.56
C VAL A 15 25.29 -3.07 -10.46
N ARG A 16 26.42 -3.77 -10.53
CA ARG A 16 26.49 -5.23 -10.30
C ARG A 16 26.13 -5.65 -8.87
N GLU A 17 26.46 -4.83 -7.87
CA GLU A 17 26.06 -5.06 -6.48
C GLU A 17 24.57 -4.81 -6.27
N ALA A 18 23.98 -3.83 -6.96
CA ALA A 18 22.53 -3.60 -6.97
C ALA A 18 21.75 -4.72 -7.69
N ASP A 19 22.27 -5.22 -8.82
CA ASP A 19 21.70 -6.36 -9.57
C ASP A 19 21.72 -7.68 -8.78
N LYS A 20 22.62 -7.79 -7.79
CA LYS A 20 22.75 -8.95 -6.90
C LYS A 20 22.09 -8.76 -5.53
N ALA A 21 21.36 -7.67 -5.32
CA ALA A 21 20.58 -7.49 -4.10
C ALA A 21 19.37 -8.45 -4.12
N GLU A 22 19.63 -9.74 -3.90
CA GLU A 22 18.60 -10.68 -3.49
C GLU A 22 17.92 -10.07 -2.28
N ILE A 23 16.64 -9.71 -2.42
CA ILE A 23 15.84 -9.26 -1.27
C ILE A 23 15.92 -10.40 -0.25
N PRO A 24 16.53 -10.17 0.93
CA PRO A 24 16.67 -11.21 1.92
C PRO A 24 15.30 -11.79 2.21
N GLU A 25 15.18 -13.11 2.31
CA GLU A 25 13.88 -13.78 2.47
C GLU A 25 13.05 -13.18 3.62
N GLN A 26 13.72 -12.72 4.69
CA GLN A 26 13.10 -12.01 5.80
C GLN A 26 12.46 -10.68 5.40
N ALA A 27 13.12 -9.88 4.55
CA ALA A 27 12.57 -8.63 4.02
C ALA A 27 11.34 -8.90 3.13
N MET A 28 11.40 -9.94 2.29
CA MET A 28 10.25 -10.36 1.48
C MET A 28 9.03 -10.72 2.37
N ARG A 29 9.26 -11.50 3.43
CA ARG A 29 8.19 -11.84 4.39
C ARG A 29 7.59 -10.60 5.07
N VAL A 30 8.41 -9.59 5.38
CA VAL A 30 7.92 -8.32 5.96
C VAL A 30 7.06 -7.57 4.96
N ILE A 31 7.49 -7.46 3.70
CA ILE A 31 6.73 -6.79 2.63
C ILE A 31 5.38 -7.47 2.42
N LEU A 32 5.35 -8.80 2.30
CA LEU A 32 4.11 -9.57 2.12
C LEU A 32 3.15 -9.41 3.31
N ARG A 33 3.67 -9.38 4.55
CA ARG A 33 2.85 -9.12 5.74
C ARG A 33 2.28 -7.71 5.75
N ALA A 34 3.08 -6.72 5.34
CA ALA A 34 2.62 -5.34 5.24
C ALA A 34 1.52 -5.18 4.18
N GLU A 35 1.68 -5.84 3.03
CA GLU A 35 0.66 -5.87 1.97
C GLU A 35 -0.64 -6.53 2.44
N GLN A 36 -0.56 -7.69 3.08
CA GLN A 36 -1.73 -8.37 3.65
C GLN A 36 -2.43 -7.52 4.71
N HIS A 37 -1.66 -6.86 5.58
CA HIS A 37 -2.22 -5.95 6.58
C HIS A 37 -2.92 -4.76 5.93
N HIS A 38 -2.30 -4.16 4.92
CA HIS A 38 -2.89 -3.06 4.14
C HIS A 38 -4.22 -3.46 3.49
N GLN A 39 -4.25 -4.63 2.85
CA GLN A 39 -5.45 -5.14 2.21
C GLN A 39 -6.56 -5.38 3.24
N LYS A 40 -6.23 -6.00 4.38
CA LYS A 40 -7.18 -6.22 5.47
C LYS A 40 -7.78 -4.91 5.98
N VAL A 41 -6.96 -3.88 6.20
CA VAL A 41 -7.43 -2.56 6.64
C VAL A 41 -8.38 -1.97 5.61
N ARG A 42 -8.03 -2.02 4.32
CA ARG A 42 -8.91 -1.53 3.24
C ARG A 42 -10.25 -2.27 3.21
N ASP A 43 -10.22 -3.60 3.30
CA ASP A 43 -11.43 -4.42 3.26
C ASP A 43 -12.36 -4.09 4.42
N GLN A 44 -11.80 -3.90 5.62
CA GLN A 44 -12.57 -3.48 6.81
C GLN A 44 -13.22 -2.10 6.63
N LEU A 45 -12.48 -1.11 6.12
CA LEU A 45 -13.04 0.22 5.85
C LEU A 45 -14.15 0.15 4.79
N GLN A 46 -13.95 -0.63 3.72
CA GLN A 46 -14.93 -0.82 2.67
C GLN A 46 -16.20 -1.50 3.20
N GLU A 47 -16.07 -2.48 4.09
CA GLU A 47 -17.19 -3.15 4.73
C GLU A 47 -17.99 -2.18 5.59
N ILE A 48 -17.32 -1.36 6.42
CA ILE A 48 -17.98 -0.34 7.24
C ILE A 48 -18.79 0.64 6.38
N VAL A 49 -18.22 1.13 5.27
CA VAL A 49 -18.94 2.01 4.33
C VAL A 49 -20.16 1.29 3.75
N THR A 50 -19.97 0.04 3.30
CA THR A 50 -21.05 -0.74 2.67
C THR A 50 -22.20 -0.99 3.65
N LEU A 51 -21.90 -1.31 4.91
CA LEU A 51 -22.90 -1.54 5.95
C LEU A 51 -23.58 -0.22 6.36
N GLY A 52 -22.81 0.86 6.52
CA GLY A 52 -23.34 2.19 6.81
C GLY A 52 -24.28 2.71 5.71
N ASP A 53 -23.92 2.54 4.44
CA ASP A 53 -24.76 2.94 3.30
C ASP A 53 -26.05 2.10 3.20
N ARG A 54 -26.03 0.87 3.71
CA ARG A 54 -27.22 0.00 3.85
C ARG A 54 -28.08 0.34 5.07
N GLY A 55 -27.66 1.30 5.90
CA GLY A 55 -28.38 1.72 7.09
C GLY A 55 -28.19 0.80 8.29
N ALA A 56 -27.04 0.12 8.41
CA ALA A 56 -26.68 -0.55 9.65
C ALA A 56 -26.28 0.46 10.73
N SER A 57 -26.62 0.22 12.00
CA SER A 57 -26.10 1.02 13.11
C SER A 57 -24.60 0.72 13.31
N ILE A 58 -23.84 1.73 13.75
CA ILE A 58 -22.40 1.60 13.96
C ILE A 58 -22.08 1.87 15.43
N SER A 59 -21.46 0.91 16.11
CA SER A 59 -21.02 1.07 17.49
C SER A 59 -19.52 1.38 17.55
N LEU A 60 -19.16 2.45 18.27
CA LEU A 60 -17.77 2.91 18.40
C LEU A 60 -17.07 2.28 19.60
N GLY A 61 -16.66 1.02 19.46
CA GLY A 61 -15.96 0.28 20.51
C GLY A 61 -16.89 -0.32 21.56
N GLU A 62 -16.32 -1.04 22.52
CA GLU A 62 -17.11 -1.74 23.54
C GLU A 62 -17.75 -0.74 24.51
N GLY A 63 -19.09 -0.72 24.56
CA GLY A 63 -19.85 0.25 25.35
C GLY A 63 -19.80 1.69 24.83
N GLY A 64 -19.36 1.89 23.59
CA GLY A 64 -19.25 3.21 22.98
C GLY A 64 -20.56 3.78 22.47
N LEU A 65 -20.47 4.95 21.84
CA LEU A 65 -21.59 5.62 21.19
C LEU A 65 -22.11 4.78 20.02
N GLU A 66 -23.42 4.53 20.00
CA GLU A 66 -24.11 3.95 18.86
C GLU A 66 -24.57 5.06 17.90
N LEU A 67 -24.18 4.92 16.63
CA LEU A 67 -24.52 5.82 15.54
C LEU A 67 -25.75 5.30 14.83
N GLU A 68 -26.90 5.89 15.16
CA GLU A 68 -28.17 5.55 14.55
C GLU A 68 -28.18 5.87 13.04
N PRO A 69 -28.66 4.95 12.19
CA PRO A 69 -28.74 5.14 10.75
C PRO A 69 -29.48 6.41 10.34
N GLY A 70 -28.96 7.10 9.34
CA GLY A 70 -29.60 8.28 8.76
C GLY A 70 -29.45 9.58 9.56
N THR A 71 -28.94 9.52 10.79
CA THR A 71 -28.56 10.72 11.56
C THR A 71 -27.40 11.47 10.87
N GLN A 72 -27.26 12.77 11.16
CA GLN A 72 -26.13 13.55 10.64
C GLN A 72 -24.78 13.01 11.12
N LEU A 73 -24.71 12.52 12.35
CA LEU A 73 -23.50 11.95 12.92
C LEU A 73 -23.11 10.65 12.21
N HIS A 74 -24.07 9.76 11.97
CA HIS A 74 -23.85 8.55 11.19
C HIS A 74 -23.37 8.85 9.76
N LYS A 75 -24.03 9.79 9.06
CA LYS A 75 -23.62 10.20 7.71
C LYS A 75 -22.21 10.78 7.70
N GLY A 76 -21.90 11.68 8.64
CA GLY A 76 -20.57 12.26 8.78
C GLY A 76 -19.49 11.22 9.06
N PHE A 77 -19.81 10.21 9.89
CA PHE A 77 -18.91 9.10 10.15
C PHE A 77 -18.63 8.27 8.89
N VAL A 78 -19.68 7.83 8.18
CA VAL A 78 -19.54 7.04 6.93
C VAL A 78 -18.74 7.83 5.88
N THR A 79 -19.03 9.12 5.70
CA THR A 79 -18.25 9.99 4.81
C THR A 79 -16.78 10.09 5.25
N GLY A 80 -16.50 10.21 6.56
CA GLY A 80 -15.14 10.20 7.08
C GLY A 80 -14.38 8.91 6.74
N ILE A 81 -15.03 7.76 6.86
CA ILE A 81 -14.45 6.46 6.47
C ILE A 81 -14.23 6.38 4.95
N GLN A 82 -15.15 6.91 4.12
CA GLN A 82 -14.96 6.98 2.67
C GLN A 82 -13.73 7.81 2.29
N VAL A 83 -13.51 8.94 2.96
CA VAL A 83 -12.29 9.76 2.78
C VAL A 83 -11.05 8.99 3.22
N ALA A 84 -11.09 8.33 4.37
CA ALA A 84 -9.97 7.51 4.86
C ALA A 84 -9.63 6.39 3.87
N LEU A 85 -10.63 5.68 3.33
CA LEU A 85 -10.45 4.63 2.33
C LEU A 85 -9.77 5.18 1.06
N HIS A 86 -10.16 6.38 0.62
CA HIS A 86 -9.51 7.05 -0.51
C HIS A 86 -8.04 7.38 -0.23
N LEU A 87 -7.75 7.90 0.98
CA LEU A 87 -6.39 8.26 1.40
C LEU A 87 -5.47 7.04 1.60
N VAL A 88 -6.00 5.91 2.08
CA VAL A 88 -5.25 4.66 2.21
C VAL A 88 -4.71 4.20 0.85
N GLY A 89 -5.47 4.40 -0.22
CA GLY A 89 -4.97 4.19 -1.58
C GLY A 89 -4.44 2.77 -1.83
N LYS A 90 -3.56 2.62 -2.82
CA LYS A 90 -2.95 1.32 -3.16
C LYS A 90 -1.69 1.10 -2.31
N PHE A 91 -1.37 -0.16 -2.05
CA PHE A 91 -0.11 -0.50 -1.41
C PHE A 91 1.06 0.03 -2.27
N PRO A 92 2.00 0.80 -1.71
CA PRO A 92 2.96 1.59 -2.50
C PRO A 92 4.15 0.78 -3.02
N LEU A 93 4.29 -0.49 -2.63
CA LEU A 93 5.39 -1.35 -3.04
C LEU A 93 4.90 -2.36 -4.08
N LYS A 94 5.73 -2.60 -5.09
CA LYS A 94 5.60 -3.73 -6.02
C LYS A 94 6.89 -4.53 -5.94
N VAL A 95 6.78 -5.84 -5.72
CA VAL A 95 7.92 -6.74 -5.81
C VAL A 95 8.12 -7.06 -7.29
N LYS A 96 9.22 -6.58 -7.89
CA LYS A 96 9.66 -6.99 -9.23
C LYS A 96 10.69 -8.09 -9.07
N HIS A 97 10.55 -9.20 -9.80
CA HIS A 97 11.62 -10.19 -9.89
C HIS A 97 12.73 -9.67 -10.80
N ALA A 98 13.99 -10.05 -10.56
CA ALA A 98 15.13 -9.59 -11.36
C ALA A 98 14.94 -9.83 -12.88
N SER A 99 14.19 -10.88 -13.26
CA SER A 99 13.83 -11.18 -14.65
C SER A 99 12.77 -10.24 -15.28
N GLU A 100 12.16 -9.35 -14.50
CA GLU A 100 11.11 -8.41 -14.94
C GLU A 100 11.60 -6.95 -14.98
N ILE A 101 12.89 -6.71 -14.66
CA ILE A 101 13.49 -5.38 -14.64
C ILE A 101 13.98 -4.99 -16.04
N ASP A 102 14.32 -5.96 -16.89
CA ASP A 102 14.89 -5.75 -18.23
C ASP A 102 13.87 -5.39 -19.34
N THR A 103 12.58 -5.26 -19.05
CA THR A 103 11.53 -5.07 -20.09
C THR A 103 10.80 -3.73 -20.07
N GLU A 104 11.21 -2.74 -19.27
CA GLU A 104 10.53 -1.42 -19.21
C GLU A 104 11.38 -0.23 -19.70
N ASP A 105 12.58 -0.46 -20.25
CA ASP A 105 13.37 0.56 -20.96
C ASP A 105 13.39 0.27 -22.48
N ASP A 106 12.31 0.61 -23.19
CA ASP A 106 12.26 0.79 -24.65
C ASP A 106 11.28 1.93 -25.02
#